data_AF-A0A382RS26-F1
#
_entry.id   AF-A0A382RS26-F1
#
_cell.length_a   1.000
_cell.length_b   1.000
_cell.length_c   1.000
_cell.angle_alpha   90.00
_cell.angle_beta   90.00
_cell.angle_gamma   90.00
#
_symmetry.space_group_name_H-M   'P 1'
#
loop_
_entity.id
_entity.type
_entity.pdbx_description
1 polymer ?
#
loop_
_entity_poly.entity_id
_entity_poly.type
_entity_poly.pdbx_seq_one_letter_code
_entity_poly.pdbx_strand_id
1 'polypeptide(L)' 'MKIAAIQHDVIWENPSANHENLTPMVAQAAEDGAELVVLSEMYSTGFSMASEKIAEKSEGESETFLSEQAKTNNL' A
#
# COMPACT_ATOMS: atom_id res chain seq x y z
N MET A 1 -8.16 -18.93 -4.79
CA MET A 1 -7.48 -17.96 -3.93
C MET A 1 -5.99 -17.93 -4.21
N LYS A 2 -5.57 -17.09 -5.16
CA LYS A 2 -4.16 -16.73 -5.39
C LYS A 2 -3.80 -15.49 -4.55
N ILE A 3 -2.66 -15.52 -3.86
CA ILE A 3 -2.18 -14.41 -3.02
C ILE A 3 -0.89 -13.87 -3.63
N ALA A 4 -0.79 -12.55 -3.74
CA ALA A 4 0.45 -11.86 -4.10
C ALA A 4 1.02 -11.11 -2.89
N ALA A 5 2.29 -11.33 -2.58
CA ALA A 5 3.03 -10.54 -1.60
C ALA A 5 3.94 -9.57 -2.35
N ILE A 6 3.77 -8.27 -2.08
CA ILE A 6 4.54 -7.23 -2.76
C ILE A 6 5.71 -6.82 -1.87
N GLN A 7 6.90 -6.88 -2.45
CA GLN A 7 8.12 -6.32 -1.89
C GLN A 7 8.47 -5.06 -2.69
N HIS A 8 8.50 -3.91 -2.02
CA HIS A 8 8.93 -2.64 -2.60
C HIS A 8 9.97 -1.95 -1.71
N ASP A 9 10.71 -1.02 -2.30
CA ASP A 9 11.58 -0.15 -1.54
C ASP A 9 10.74 0.95 -0.90
N VAL A 10 10.73 1.00 0.44
CA VAL A 10 9.98 1.99 1.19
C VAL A 10 10.71 3.33 1.17
N ILE A 11 10.04 4.35 0.67
CA ILE A 11 10.49 5.74 0.72
C ILE A 11 10.20 6.28 2.13
N TRP A 12 11.26 6.63 2.86
CA TRP A 12 11.17 7.02 4.26
C TRP A 12 10.20 8.19 4.49
N GLU A 13 9.21 7.99 5.36
CA GLU A 13 8.22 8.99 5.80
C GLU A 13 7.47 9.70 4.66
N ASN A 14 7.26 9.03 3.52
CA ASN A 14 6.58 9.60 2.37
C ASN A 14 5.46 8.67 1.83
N PRO A 15 4.25 8.72 2.44
CA PRO A 15 3.09 7.93 2.02
C PRO A 15 2.77 8.06 0.54
N SER A 16 2.62 9.30 0.06
CA SER A 16 2.28 9.60 -1.33
C SER A 16 3.25 8.93 -2.32
N ALA A 17 4.56 9.05 -2.11
CA ALA A 17 5.53 8.42 -3.02
C ALA A 17 5.53 6.88 -2.92
N ASN A 18 5.28 6.32 -1.73
CA ASN A 18 5.11 4.87 -1.59
C ASN A 18 3.85 4.36 -2.29
N HIS A 19 2.73 5.09 -2.18
CA HIS A 19 1.46 4.76 -2.84
C HIS A 19 1.60 4.84 -4.37
N GLU A 20 2.28 5.86 -4.88
CA GLU A 20 2.61 5.98 -6.31
C GLU A 20 3.42 4.78 -6.81
N ASN A 21 4.45 4.34 -6.06
CA ASN A 21 5.25 3.18 -6.41
C ASN A 21 4.46 1.86 -6.33
N LEU A 22 3.56 1.73 -5.36
CA LEU A 22 2.79 0.51 -5.13
C LEU A 22 1.64 0.33 -6.13
N THR A 23 1.02 1.42 -6.58
CA THR A 23 -0.13 1.38 -7.50
C THR A 23 0.08 0.45 -8.71
N PRO A 24 1.17 0.58 -9.51
CA PRO A 24 1.39 -0.31 -10.65
C PRO A 24 1.68 -1.76 -10.23
N MET A 25 2.28 -1.99 -9.04
CA MET A 25 2.58 -3.34 -8.55
C MET A 25 1.30 -4.07 -8.12
N VAL A 26 0.36 -3.36 -7.48
CA VAL A 26 -0.96 -3.91 -7.10
C VAL A 26 -1.78 -4.23 -8.35
N ALA A 27 -1.80 -3.34 -9.34
CA ALA A 27 -2.47 -3.58 -10.61
C ALA A 27 -1.91 -4.82 -11.32
N GLN A 28 -0.57 -4.95 -11.41
CA GLN A 28 0.06 -6.13 -12.01
C GLN A 28 -0.30 -7.42 -11.27
N ALA A 29 -0.33 -7.40 -9.94
CA ALA A 29 -0.70 -8.57 -9.14
C ALA A 29 -2.15 -9.02 -9.43
N ALA A 30 -3.08 -8.05 -9.58
CA ALA A 30 -4.47 -8.33 -9.93
C ALA A 30 -4.59 -8.87 -11.37
N GLU A 31 -3.88 -8.28 -12.34
CA GLU A 31 -3.81 -8.78 -13.72
C GLU A 31 -3.27 -10.21 -13.80
N ASP A 32 -2.32 -10.56 -12.93
CA ASP A 32 -1.79 -11.91 -12.79
C ASP A 32 -2.79 -12.87 -12.09
N GLY A 33 -3.95 -12.38 -11.69
CA GLY A 33 -5.04 -13.17 -11.10
C GLY A 33 -4.96 -13.32 -9.58
N ALA A 34 -4.30 -12.41 -8.86
CA ALA A 34 -4.37 -12.39 -7.40
C ALA A 34 -5.79 -12.03 -6.93
N GLU A 35 -6.26 -12.72 -5.89
CA GLU A 35 -7.52 -12.47 -5.18
C GLU A 35 -7.25 -11.81 -3.81
N LEU A 36 -5.98 -11.67 -3.42
CA LEU A 36 -5.53 -10.99 -2.22
C LEU A 36 -4.11 -10.47 -2.46
N VAL A 37 -3.89 -9.19 -2.15
CA VAL A 37 -2.57 -8.58 -2.14
C VAL A 37 -2.19 -8.27 -0.69
N VAL A 38 -0.98 -8.65 -0.29
CA VAL A 38 -0.40 -8.28 1.00
C VAL A 38 0.81 -7.38 0.80
N LEU A 39 0.85 -6.30 1.55
CA LEU A 39 1.94 -5.34 1.59
C LEU A 39 2.80 -5.57 2.84
N SER A 40 4.03 -5.07 2.84
CA SER A 40 4.90 -5.11 4.00
C SER A 40 4.33 -4.30 5.17
N GLU A 41 4.75 -4.64 6.39
CA GLU A 41 4.52 -3.77 7.54
C GLU A 41 5.12 -2.38 7.28
N MET A 42 4.43 -1.32 7.73
CA MET A 42 4.82 0.08 7.52
C MET A 42 5.04 0.46 6.03
N TYR A 43 4.30 -0.15 5.10
CA TYR A 43 4.46 0.06 3.65
C TYR A 43 4.47 1.54 3.20
N SER A 44 3.76 2.41 3.92
CA SER A 44 3.56 3.81 3.54
C SER A 44 4.61 4.78 4.10
N THR A 45 5.25 4.46 5.23
CA THR A 45 6.13 5.42 5.93
C THR A 45 7.49 4.85 6.32
N GLY A 46 7.63 3.52 6.31
CA GLY A 46 8.79 2.85 6.88
C GLY A 46 8.77 2.84 8.41
N PHE A 47 9.82 2.30 9.01
CA PHE A 47 9.89 2.08 10.46
C PHE A 47 10.27 3.36 11.23
N SER A 48 9.55 4.46 10.99
CA SER A 48 9.81 5.75 11.64
C SER A 48 9.32 5.76 13.09
N MET A 49 10.15 6.31 13.97
CA MET A 49 9.82 6.52 15.38
C MET A 49 9.14 7.87 15.64
N ALA A 50 8.96 8.70 14.61
CA ALA A 50 8.30 10.00 14.72
C ALA A 50 6.77 9.84 14.64
N SER A 51 6.18 9.08 15.58
CA SER A 51 4.77 8.69 15.57
C SER A 51 3.80 9.87 15.43
N GLU A 52 4.05 11.00 16.11
CA GLU A 52 3.22 12.20 16.00
C GLU A 52 3.19 12.80 14.58
N LYS A 53 4.26 12.61 13.81
CA LYS A 53 4.38 13.10 12.42
C LYS A 53 3.70 12.15 11.44
N ILE A 54 3.87 10.85 11.63
CA ILE A 54 3.44 9.82 10.66
C ILE A 54 2.05 9.25 10.93
N ALA A 55 1.48 9.52 12.11
CA ALA A 55 0.16 9.01 12.47
C ALA A 55 -0.92 9.65 11.58
N GLU A 56 -1.68 8.81 10.90
CA GLU A 56 -2.85 9.21 10.14
C GLU A 56 -4.12 9.12 11.00
N LYS A 57 -5.10 9.99 10.71
CA LYS A 57 -6.45 9.82 11.22
C LYS A 57 -7.15 8.67 10.48
N SER A 58 -8.26 8.18 11.02
CA SER A 58 -9.18 7.34 10.25
C SER A 58 -9.59 8.04 8.96
N GLU A 59 -9.81 7.25 7.90
CA GLU A 59 -10.05 7.74 6.54
C GLU A 59 -8.89 8.59 6.01
N GLY A 60 -7.68 8.33 6.50
CA GLY A 60 -6.43 8.96 6.07
C GLY A 60 -5.97 8.53 4.67
N GLU A 61 -4.81 9.03 4.26
CA GLU A 61 -4.23 8.80 2.94
C GLU A 61 -4.00 7.30 2.66
N SER A 62 -3.40 6.59 3.61
CA SER A 62 -3.08 5.17 3.50
C SER A 62 -4.34 4.29 3.50
N GLU A 63 -5.34 4.61 4.31
CA GLU A 63 -6.63 3.90 4.31
C GLU A 63 -7.37 4.11 2.98
N THR A 64 -7.43 5.35 2.51
CA THR A 64 -8.07 5.72 1.25
C THR A 64 -7.39 5.01 0.09
N PHE A 65 -6.06 5.02 0.04
CA PHE A 65 -5.27 4.29 -0.95
C PHE A 65 -5.64 2.80 -1.00
N LEU A 66 -5.66 2.10 0.15
CA LEU A 66 -6.00 0.67 0.19
C LEU A 66 -7.42 0.41 -0.32
N SER A 67 -8.39 1.24 0.09
CA SER A 67 -9.79 1.15 -0.35
C SER A 67 -9.92 1.35 -1.86
N GLU A 68 -9.21 2.33 -2.42
CA GLU A 68 -9.22 2.63 -3.85
C GLU A 68 -8.57 1.52 -4.67
N GLN A 69 -7.41 1.00 -4.23
CA GLN A 69 -6.74 -0.10 -4.92
C GLN A 69 -7.58 -1.37 -4.94
N ALA A 70 -8.25 -1.71 -3.83
CA ALA A 70 -9.15 -2.87 -3.78
C ALA A 70 -10.32 -2.73 -4.76
N LYS A 71 -11.01 -1.58 -4.73
CA LYS A 71 -12.14 -1.29 -5.63
C LYS A 71 -11.74 -1.26 -7.10
N THR A 72 -10.60 -0.65 -7.42
CA THR A 72 -10.14 -0.45 -8.80
C THR A 72 -9.71 -1.77 -9.44
N ASN A 73 -9.06 -2.65 -8.67
CA ASN A 73 -8.49 -3.89 -9.18
C ASN A 73 -9.37 -5.13 -8.91
N ASN A 74 -10.54 -4.95 -8.29
CA ASN A 74 -11.43 -6.04 -7.84
C ASN A 74 -10.71 -7.08 -6.95
N LEU A 75 -9.92 -6.58 -6.01
CA LEU A 75 -9.24 -7.37 -4.97
C LEU A 75 -10.09 -7.47 -3.69
#